data_AF-A0A8J6LNM9-F1
#
_entry.id   AF-A0A8J6LNM9-F1
#
_cell.length_a   1.000
_cell.length_b   1.000
_cell.length_c   1.000
_cell.angle_alpha   90.00
_cell.angle_beta   90.00
_cell.angle_gamma   90.00
#
_symmetry.space_group_name_H-M   'P 1'
#
loop_
_entity.id
_entity.type
_entity.pdbx_description
1 polymer ?
#
loop_
_entity_poly.entity_id
_entity_poly.type
_entity_poly.pdbx_seq_one_letter_code
_entity_poly.pdbx_strand_id
1 'polypeptide(L)'
;MLLKKFFSTLRNWYLLILQIALPVALLIITVLTARGYVPKSTFPSLKISLDPYNEPVTLMAGITNLSYYETYRNNLGNDHQPLEVSDIATEMSRLTSESPANAKRHYIVAASFNESTATAWFNGDPYHSSPLSLSLVLNAFYKQKFDETYSVTFINHPLPLSLDIQLDNLQFNLMGFQISVELGFGMAFVASFYILFYIRERVSKAKHLQFVSGVNVVVFWGTSFLCDMVTYLLTMIAILITFAALQEDGYKTPDELG
;
A
#
# COMPACT_ATOMS: atom_id res chain seq x y z
N MET A 1 -3.79 -51.60 1.70
CA MET A 1 -3.51 -50.38 2.50
C MET A 1 -3.56 -49.13 1.60
N LEU A 2 -2.81 -49.10 0.49
CA LEU A 2 -2.89 -48.05 -0.56
C LEU A 2 -4.31 -47.73 -0.99
N LEU A 3 -5.05 -48.75 -1.44
CA LEU A 3 -6.42 -48.63 -1.92
C LEU A 3 -7.36 -47.98 -0.89
N LYS A 4 -7.18 -48.29 0.40
CA LYS A 4 -7.98 -47.72 1.49
C LYS A 4 -7.73 -46.22 1.62
N LYS A 5 -6.46 -45.80 1.60
CA LYS A 5 -6.09 -44.39 1.70
C LYS A 5 -6.56 -43.62 0.47
N PHE A 6 -6.37 -44.19 -0.73
CA PHE A 6 -6.86 -43.61 -1.98
C PHE A 6 -8.39 -43.38 -1.98
N PHE A 7 -9.18 -44.41 -1.63
CA PHE A 7 -10.64 -44.24 -1.53
C PHE A 7 -11.05 -43.29 -0.39
N SER A 8 -10.29 -43.23 0.70
CA SER A 8 -10.53 -42.27 1.78
C SER A 8 -10.29 -40.82 1.32
N THR A 9 -9.25 -40.59 0.51
CA THR A 9 -8.96 -39.28 -0.10
C THR A 9 -10.04 -38.90 -1.11
N LEU A 10 -10.43 -39.81 -2.00
CA LEU A 10 -11.51 -39.58 -2.98
C LEU A 10 -12.86 -39.29 -2.31
N ARG A 11 -13.20 -40.03 -1.26
CA ARG A 11 -14.44 -39.80 -0.51
C ARG A 11 -14.44 -38.46 0.23
N ASN A 12 -13.28 -37.96 0.61
CA ASN A 12 -13.10 -36.63 1.20
C ASN A 12 -12.54 -35.62 0.18
N TRP A 13 -13.06 -35.64 -1.05
CA TRP A 13 -12.62 -34.75 -2.14
C TRP A 13 -12.61 -33.26 -1.75
N TYR A 14 -13.50 -32.82 -0.85
CA TYR A 14 -13.52 -31.44 -0.34
C TYR A 14 -12.23 -31.05 0.41
N LEU A 15 -11.61 -31.97 1.15
CA LEU A 15 -10.32 -31.72 1.81
C LEU A 15 -9.19 -31.60 0.78
N LEU A 16 -9.23 -32.44 -0.27
CA LEU A 16 -8.24 -32.38 -1.35
C LEU A 16 -8.35 -31.08 -2.15
N ILE A 17 -9.56 -30.62 -2.43
CA ILE A 17 -9.77 -29.30 -3.05
C ILE A 17 -9.29 -28.20 -2.12
N LEU A 18 -9.67 -28.21 -0.85
CA LEU A 18 -9.24 -27.18 0.11
C LEU A 18 -7.71 -27.11 0.23
N GLN A 19 -7.06 -28.27 0.24
CA GLN A 19 -5.61 -28.40 0.31
C GLN A 19 -4.88 -27.83 -0.93
N ILE A 20 -5.48 -27.92 -2.11
CA ILE A 20 -4.91 -27.34 -3.34
C ILE A 20 -5.30 -25.86 -3.47
N ALA A 21 -6.57 -25.54 -3.22
CA ALA A 21 -7.12 -24.21 -3.41
C ALA A 21 -6.55 -23.19 -2.42
N LEU A 22 -6.21 -23.59 -1.19
CA LEU A 22 -5.72 -22.66 -0.17
C LEU A 22 -4.35 -22.04 -0.54
N PRO A 23 -3.28 -22.81 -0.83
CA PRO A 23 -2.01 -22.24 -1.29
C PRO A 23 -2.16 -21.43 -2.59
N VAL A 24 -3.00 -21.89 -3.53
CA VAL A 24 -3.24 -21.20 -4.79
C VAL A 24 -3.94 -19.86 -4.56
N ALA A 25 -4.95 -19.82 -3.69
CA ALA A 25 -5.67 -18.59 -3.35
C ALA A 25 -4.76 -17.58 -2.64
N LEU A 26 -3.94 -18.04 -1.68
CA LEU A 26 -2.94 -17.20 -1.02
C LEU A 26 -1.97 -16.61 -2.05
N LEU A 27 -1.41 -17.43 -2.93
CA LEU A 27 -0.51 -16.98 -3.98
C LEU A 27 -1.16 -15.94 -4.91
N ILE A 28 -2.40 -16.17 -5.35
CA ILE A 28 -3.12 -15.21 -6.19
C ILE A 28 -3.30 -13.87 -5.46
N ILE A 29 -3.67 -13.91 -4.18
CA ILE A 29 -3.86 -12.71 -3.37
C ILE A 29 -2.54 -11.93 -3.25
N THR A 30 -1.43 -12.59 -2.91
CA THR A 30 -0.15 -11.89 -2.77
C THR A 30 0.35 -11.31 -4.08
N VAL A 31 0.19 -12.03 -5.20
CA VAL A 31 0.56 -11.47 -6.51
C VAL A 31 -0.32 -10.26 -6.87
N LEU A 32 -1.64 -10.33 -6.61
CA LEU A 32 -2.53 -9.19 -6.83
C LEU A 32 -2.16 -7.98 -5.97
N THR A 33 -1.80 -8.18 -4.70
CA THR A 33 -1.32 -7.08 -3.86
C THR A 33 0.02 -6.55 -4.35
N ALA A 34 0.95 -7.42 -4.74
CA ALA A 34 2.28 -7.04 -5.23
C ALA A 34 2.22 -6.21 -6.52
N ARG A 35 1.31 -6.55 -7.45
CA ARG A 35 1.05 -5.74 -8.67
C ARG A 35 0.60 -4.31 -8.35
N GLY A 36 -0.07 -4.10 -7.22
CA GLY A 36 -0.46 -2.77 -6.77
C GLY A 36 0.74 -1.90 -6.37
N TYR A 37 1.90 -2.51 -6.07
CA TYR A 37 3.11 -1.87 -5.59
C TYR A 37 4.19 -1.75 -6.67
N VAL A 38 3.86 -1.45 -7.92
CA VAL A 38 4.89 -1.09 -8.92
C VAL A 38 5.46 0.28 -8.56
N PRO A 39 6.76 0.40 -8.19
CA PRO A 39 7.36 1.70 -7.91
C PRO A 39 7.35 2.51 -9.22
N LYS A 40 6.62 3.63 -9.23
CA LYS A 40 6.65 4.53 -10.40
C LYS A 40 8.07 5.11 -10.49
N SER A 41 8.78 4.78 -11.56
CA SER A 41 10.13 5.30 -11.83
C SER A 41 10.14 6.80 -12.14
N THR A 42 9.00 7.34 -12.56
CA THR A 42 8.82 8.77 -12.87
C THR A 42 7.58 9.29 -12.16
N PHE A 43 7.77 10.36 -11.39
CA PHE A 43 6.66 11.08 -10.76
C PHE A 43 6.21 12.24 -11.65
N PRO A 44 4.89 12.47 -11.80
CA PRO A 44 4.40 13.59 -12.57
C PRO A 44 4.79 14.92 -11.90
N SER A 45 4.92 15.96 -12.72
CA SER A 45 5.10 17.32 -12.21
C SER A 45 3.87 17.76 -11.41
N LEU A 46 4.10 18.38 -10.25
CA LEU A 46 3.04 18.90 -9.41
C LEU A 46 3.05 20.42 -9.43
N LYS A 47 1.98 21.02 -9.98
CA LYS A 47 1.75 22.45 -9.84
C LYS A 47 1.36 22.74 -8.38
N ILE A 48 2.03 23.70 -7.77
CA ILE A 48 1.76 24.11 -6.39
C ILE A 48 0.57 25.08 -6.41
N SER A 49 -0.61 24.60 -6.02
CA SER A 49 -1.85 25.38 -5.90
C SER A 49 -2.71 24.89 -4.73
N LEU A 50 -3.79 25.62 -4.42
CA LEU A 50 -4.74 25.27 -3.37
C LEU A 50 -5.75 24.19 -3.82
N ASP A 51 -5.96 24.02 -5.12
CA ASP A 51 -6.97 23.13 -5.71
C ASP A 51 -6.94 21.66 -5.24
N PRO A 52 -5.77 21.03 -5.00
CA PRO A 52 -5.72 19.64 -4.53
C PRO A 52 -6.21 19.45 -3.09
N TYR A 53 -6.32 20.54 -2.32
CA TYR A 53 -6.76 20.48 -0.93
C TYR A 53 -8.29 20.50 -0.86
N ASN A 54 -8.84 19.71 0.07
CA ASN A 54 -10.29 19.66 0.27
C ASN A 54 -10.72 20.82 1.17
N GLU A 55 -11.40 21.81 0.59
CA GLU A 55 -11.90 23.02 1.27
C GLU A 55 -10.80 23.77 2.06
N PRO A 56 -9.74 24.26 1.38
CA PRO A 56 -8.65 24.93 2.06
C PRO A 56 -9.07 26.34 2.50
N VAL A 57 -8.88 26.61 3.78
CA VAL A 57 -9.09 27.91 4.41
C VAL A 57 -7.76 28.63 4.51
N THR A 58 -7.70 29.86 3.98
CA THR A 58 -6.55 30.75 4.10
C THR A 58 -6.84 31.84 5.13
N LEU A 59 -5.98 32.01 6.13
CA LEU A 59 -6.09 33.13 7.07
C LEU A 59 -5.26 34.31 6.59
N MET A 60 -5.77 35.53 6.79
CA MET A 60 -5.04 36.76 6.51
C MET A 60 -5.09 37.69 7.71
N ALA A 61 -3.95 38.26 8.08
CA ALA A 61 -3.85 39.27 9.12
C ALA A 61 -3.02 40.47 8.66
N GLY A 62 -3.24 41.63 9.25
CA GLY A 62 -2.42 42.81 8.98
C GLY A 62 -3.21 44.06 8.61
N ILE A 63 -2.51 45.05 8.10
CA ILE A 63 -3.09 46.36 7.76
C ILE A 63 -3.80 46.25 6.41
N THR A 64 -5.13 46.37 6.44
CA THR A 64 -6.01 46.26 5.25
C THR A 64 -5.77 47.32 4.19
N ASN A 65 -5.21 48.48 4.54
CA ASN A 65 -4.95 49.57 3.61
C ASN A 65 -3.67 49.40 2.77
N LEU A 66 -3.00 48.25 2.85
CA LEU A 66 -1.80 47.97 2.06
C LEU A 66 -2.17 47.40 0.69
N SER A 67 -1.57 47.91 -0.38
CA SER A 67 -1.84 47.42 -1.74
C SER A 67 -1.50 45.93 -1.93
N TYR A 68 -0.47 45.44 -1.22
CA TYR A 68 -0.09 44.02 -1.20
C TYR A 68 -1.18 43.13 -0.59
N TYR A 69 -1.94 43.63 0.39
CA TYR A 69 -3.02 42.91 1.07
C TYR A 69 -4.15 42.59 0.08
N GLU A 70 -4.59 43.61 -0.67
CA GLU A 70 -5.63 43.46 -1.68
C GLU A 70 -5.15 42.62 -2.88
N THR A 71 -3.90 42.80 -3.31
CA THR A 71 -3.35 41.97 -4.40
C THR A 71 -3.25 40.50 -4.00
N TYR A 72 -2.88 40.20 -2.75
CA TYR A 72 -2.86 38.83 -2.24
C TYR A 72 -4.27 38.25 -2.13
N ARG A 73 -5.25 39.04 -1.67
CA ARG A 73 -6.67 38.64 -1.65
C ARG A 73 -7.17 38.28 -3.05
N ASN A 74 -6.88 39.12 -4.03
CA ASN A 74 -7.27 38.90 -5.43
C ASN A 74 -6.56 37.69 -6.04
N ASN A 75 -5.35 37.35 -5.57
CA ASN A 75 -4.57 36.23 -6.06
C ASN A 75 -5.13 34.85 -5.66
N LEU A 76 -5.82 34.76 -4.51
CA LEU A 76 -6.43 33.50 -4.04
C LEU A 76 -7.61 33.05 -4.91
N GLY A 77 -8.18 33.97 -5.71
CA GLY A 77 -9.33 33.72 -6.56
C GLY A 77 -10.65 33.70 -5.79
N ASN A 78 -11.77 33.63 -6.52
CA ASN A 78 -13.11 33.68 -5.92
C ASN A 78 -13.44 32.44 -5.08
N ASP A 79 -12.80 31.30 -5.37
CA ASP A 79 -13.09 30.02 -4.75
C ASP A 79 -12.42 29.85 -3.37
N HIS A 80 -11.42 30.67 -3.04
CA HIS A 80 -10.62 30.56 -1.81
C HIS A 80 -10.58 31.86 -1.02
N GLN A 81 -11.75 32.42 -0.69
CA GLN A 81 -11.82 33.68 0.04
C GLN A 81 -11.11 33.58 1.41
N PRO A 82 -10.15 34.49 1.70
CA PRO A 82 -9.42 34.45 2.95
C PRO A 82 -10.27 34.94 4.12
N LEU A 83 -10.09 34.33 5.29
CA LEU A 83 -10.67 34.82 6.55
C LEU A 83 -9.71 35.84 7.18
N GLU A 84 -10.23 37.05 7.44
CA GLU A 84 -9.49 38.13 8.05
C GLU A 84 -9.47 37.96 9.58
N VAL A 85 -8.27 37.98 10.16
CA VAL A 85 -8.03 37.75 11.59
C VAL A 85 -7.07 38.81 12.11
N SER A 86 -7.19 39.18 13.39
CA SER A 86 -6.31 40.17 14.03
C SER A 86 -4.89 39.64 14.24
N ASP A 87 -4.77 38.40 14.72
CA ASP A 87 -3.50 37.71 14.89
C ASP A 87 -3.65 36.21 14.55
N ILE A 88 -2.81 35.74 13.63
CA ILE A 88 -2.83 34.36 13.13
C ILE A 88 -2.42 33.38 14.23
N ALA A 89 -1.43 33.74 15.07
CA ALA A 89 -0.91 32.82 16.08
C ALA A 89 -1.96 32.55 17.17
N THR A 90 -2.64 33.59 17.65
CA THR A 90 -3.72 33.47 18.63
C THR A 90 -4.92 32.72 18.06
N GLU A 91 -5.33 33.05 16.83
CA GLU A 91 -6.48 32.40 16.20
C GLU A 91 -6.22 30.91 15.90
N MET A 92 -5.02 30.59 15.40
CA MET A 92 -4.63 29.20 15.16
C MET A 92 -4.56 28.40 16.48
N SER A 93 -4.12 29.03 17.57
CA SER A 93 -4.12 28.40 18.91
C SER A 93 -5.55 28.13 19.41
N ARG A 94 -6.48 29.06 19.17
CA ARG A 94 -7.91 28.89 19.50
C ARG A 94 -8.54 27.77 18.68
N LEU A 95 -8.37 27.79 17.36
CA LEU A 95 -8.89 26.77 16.44
C LEU A 95 -8.33 25.38 16.75
N THR A 96 -7.05 25.30 17.11
CA THR A 96 -6.42 24.03 17.51
C THR A 96 -6.99 23.52 18.83
N SER A 97 -7.35 24.40 19.76
CA SER A 97 -7.98 24.03 21.03
C SER A 97 -9.43 23.57 20.87
N GLU A 98 -10.19 24.21 19.97
CA GLU A 98 -11.58 23.87 19.70
C GLU A 98 -11.73 22.61 18.82
N SER A 99 -10.90 22.48 17.79
CA SER A 99 -10.99 21.38 16.82
C SER A 99 -9.64 21.11 16.14
N PRO A 100 -8.76 20.31 16.78
CA PRO A 100 -7.44 19.98 16.23
C PRO A 100 -7.48 19.37 14.83
N ALA A 101 -8.47 18.51 14.56
CA ALA A 101 -8.61 17.84 13.26
C ALA A 101 -8.98 18.82 12.14
N ASN A 102 -9.86 19.78 12.42
CA ASN A 102 -10.27 20.79 11.43
C ASN A 102 -9.15 21.78 11.17
N ALA A 103 -8.48 22.24 12.23
CA ALA A 103 -7.26 23.04 12.16
C ALA A 103 -6.22 22.42 11.22
N LYS A 104 -5.90 21.15 11.44
CA LYS A 104 -4.91 20.39 10.65
C LYS A 104 -5.30 20.19 9.18
N ARG A 105 -6.59 19.95 8.90
CA ARG A 105 -7.05 19.55 7.56
C ARG A 105 -7.38 20.73 6.64
N HIS A 106 -8.00 21.78 7.17
CA HIS A 106 -8.53 22.86 6.34
C HIS A 106 -7.62 24.10 6.33
N TYR A 107 -6.87 24.38 7.40
CA TYR A 107 -6.00 25.55 7.46
C TYR A 107 -4.62 25.19 6.92
N ILE A 108 -4.37 25.50 5.65
CA ILE A 108 -3.14 25.09 4.94
C ILE A 108 -2.09 26.18 4.94
N VAL A 109 -2.51 27.42 4.66
CA VAL A 109 -1.64 28.59 4.51
C VAL A 109 -2.26 29.81 5.16
N ALA A 110 -1.42 30.75 5.58
CA ALA A 110 -1.86 32.05 6.04
C ALA A 110 -0.81 33.13 5.72
N ALA A 111 -1.22 34.39 5.68
CA ALA A 111 -0.32 35.51 5.39
C ALA A 111 -0.57 36.68 6.34
N SER A 112 0.51 37.25 6.88
CA SER A 112 0.45 38.47 7.68
C SER A 112 1.20 39.61 6.99
N PHE A 113 0.57 40.77 6.88
CA PHE A 113 1.14 41.94 6.21
C PHE A 113 1.28 43.13 7.18
N ASN A 114 2.53 43.55 7.39
CA ASN A 114 2.88 44.79 8.08
C ASN A 114 3.39 45.83 7.06
N GLU A 115 3.64 47.07 7.50
CA GLU A 115 4.08 48.16 6.61
C GLU A 115 5.35 47.84 5.79
N SER A 116 6.29 47.08 6.38
CA SER A 116 7.59 46.77 5.78
C SER A 116 7.89 45.27 5.66
N THR A 117 7.05 44.41 6.23
CA THR A 117 7.31 42.97 6.30
C THR A 117 6.05 42.18 5.95
N ALA A 118 6.22 41.12 5.16
CA ALA A 118 5.18 40.14 4.92
C ALA A 118 5.66 38.78 5.41
N THR A 119 4.82 38.12 6.19
CA THR A 119 5.11 36.81 6.78
C THR A 119 4.19 35.78 6.15
N ALA A 120 4.80 34.79 5.50
CA ALA A 120 4.13 33.64 4.92
C ALA A 120 4.08 32.49 5.95
N TRP A 121 2.89 32.13 6.40
CA TRP A 121 2.65 31.05 7.36
C TRP A 121 2.20 29.79 6.62
N PHE A 122 2.64 28.63 7.08
CA PHE A 122 2.29 27.34 6.50
C PHE A 122 2.00 26.34 7.60
N ASN A 123 1.12 25.38 7.29
CA ASN A 123 0.88 24.23 8.14
C ASN A 123 1.94 23.15 7.89
N GLY A 124 2.58 22.61 8.93
CA GLY A 124 3.62 21.60 8.79
C GLY A 124 3.14 20.20 8.36
N ASP A 125 1.82 19.96 8.39
CA ASP A 125 1.27 18.64 8.08
C ASP A 125 1.23 18.32 6.58
N PRO A 126 0.75 19.22 5.68
CA PRO A 126 0.82 18.95 4.26
C PRO A 126 2.23 19.17 3.69
N TYR A 127 2.78 18.18 3.00
CA TYR A 127 4.16 18.21 2.48
C TYR A 127 4.50 19.43 1.61
N HIS A 128 3.52 19.95 0.86
CA HIS A 128 3.72 21.05 -0.10
C HIS A 128 3.16 22.41 0.37
N SER A 129 2.75 22.54 1.63
CA SER A 129 2.21 23.79 2.19
C SER A 129 3.23 24.93 2.23
N SER A 130 4.50 24.61 2.52
CA SER A 130 5.60 25.57 2.64
C SER A 130 5.87 26.29 1.31
N PRO A 131 6.15 25.58 0.18
CA PRO A 131 6.32 26.26 -1.11
C PRO A 131 5.02 26.92 -1.59
N LEU A 132 3.84 26.40 -1.21
CA LEU A 132 2.56 27.03 -1.53
C LEU A 132 2.39 28.39 -0.87
N SER A 133 2.60 28.48 0.45
CA SER A 133 2.50 29.75 1.18
C SER A 133 3.44 30.81 0.60
N LEU A 134 4.69 30.41 0.35
CA LEU A 134 5.67 31.29 -0.27
C LEU A 134 5.26 31.73 -1.69
N SER A 135 4.75 30.80 -2.50
CA SER A 135 4.32 31.10 -3.87
C SER A 135 3.21 32.16 -3.93
N LEU A 136 2.24 32.09 -3.01
CA LEU A 136 1.10 33.01 -2.98
C LEU A 136 1.54 34.42 -2.60
N VAL A 137 2.40 34.54 -1.58
CA VAL A 137 2.95 35.83 -1.13
C VAL A 137 3.86 36.42 -2.21
N LEU A 138 4.77 35.64 -2.79
CA LEU A 138 5.66 36.11 -3.85
C LEU A 138 4.89 36.54 -5.10
N ASN A 139 3.84 35.80 -5.49
CA ASN A 139 3.02 36.16 -6.63
C ASN A 139 2.26 37.49 -6.40
N ALA A 140 1.82 37.76 -5.18
CA ALA A 140 1.22 39.05 -4.82
C ALA A 140 2.22 40.20 -4.94
N PHE A 141 3.45 40.04 -4.44
CA PHE A 141 4.52 41.02 -4.62
C PHE A 141 4.91 41.23 -6.09
N TYR A 142 4.93 40.15 -6.87
CA TYR A 142 5.27 40.21 -8.29
C TYR A 142 4.23 41.01 -9.06
N LYS A 143 2.94 40.72 -8.85
CA LYS A 143 1.81 41.48 -9.42
C LYS A 143 1.85 42.95 -9.06
N GLN A 144 2.16 43.26 -7.80
CA GLN A 144 2.23 44.65 -7.34
C GLN A 144 3.39 45.43 -7.98
N LYS A 145 4.54 44.78 -8.19
CA LYS A 145 5.74 45.45 -8.71
C LYS A 145 5.69 45.68 -10.22
N PHE A 146 5.09 44.74 -10.96
CA PHE A 146 4.96 44.83 -12.40
C PHE A 146 3.55 45.30 -12.74
N ASP A 147 2.66 44.38 -13.11
CA ASP A 147 1.24 44.63 -13.34
C ASP A 147 0.45 43.38 -12.92
N GLU A 148 -0.84 43.55 -12.62
CA GLU A 148 -1.75 42.47 -12.22
C GLU A 148 -1.89 41.37 -13.29
N THR A 149 -1.56 41.69 -14.54
CA THR A 149 -1.63 40.76 -15.69
C THR A 149 -0.55 39.67 -15.62
N TYR A 150 0.56 39.93 -14.93
CA TYR A 150 1.63 38.95 -14.80
C TYR A 150 1.40 38.04 -13.60
N SER A 151 1.72 36.76 -13.72
CA SER A 151 1.69 35.82 -12.61
C SER A 151 2.86 34.86 -12.65
N VAL A 152 3.31 34.44 -11.48
CA VAL A 152 4.35 33.44 -11.29
C VAL A 152 3.69 32.15 -10.81
N THR A 153 4.04 31.05 -11.46
CA THR A 153 3.58 29.71 -11.06
C THR A 153 4.76 28.86 -10.65
N PHE A 154 4.56 28.06 -9.61
CA PHE A 154 5.59 27.18 -9.06
C PHE A 154 5.18 25.74 -9.37
N ILE A 155 6.09 25.00 -9.99
CA ILE A 155 5.86 23.60 -10.38
C ILE A 155 7.02 22.78 -9.85
N ASN A 156 6.71 21.77 -9.04
CA ASN A 156 7.67 20.80 -8.59
C ASN A 156 7.84 19.71 -9.66
N HIS A 157 9.06 19.55 -10.16
CA HIS A 157 9.45 18.47 -11.05
C HIS A 157 10.39 17.53 -10.29
N PRO A 158 9.90 16.38 -9.79
CA PRO A 158 10.76 15.42 -9.11
C PRO A 158 11.87 14.94 -10.04
N LEU A 159 13.09 14.83 -9.51
CA LEU A 159 14.20 14.25 -10.25
C LEU A 159 13.92 12.76 -10.56
N PRO A 160 14.34 12.25 -11.73
CA PRO A 160 14.28 10.82 -11.99
C PRO A 160 15.11 10.06 -10.95
N LEU A 161 14.65 8.88 -10.53
CA LEU A 161 15.42 8.04 -9.60
C LEU A 161 16.79 7.71 -10.20
N SER A 162 17.84 7.81 -9.40
CA SER A 162 19.16 7.33 -9.81
C SER A 162 19.16 5.82 -10.03
N LEU A 163 20.06 5.33 -10.88
CA LEU A 163 20.20 3.90 -11.17
C LEU A 163 20.45 3.09 -9.89
N ASP A 164 21.22 3.61 -8.94
CA ASP A 164 21.49 2.94 -7.67
C ASP A 164 20.22 2.72 -6.86
N ILE A 165 19.34 3.72 -6.79
CA ILE A 165 18.05 3.60 -6.08
C ILE A 165 17.11 2.66 -6.82
N GLN A 166 17.11 2.68 -8.16
CA GLN A 166 16.33 1.72 -8.94
C GLN A 166 16.82 0.28 -8.72
N LEU A 167 18.13 0.07 -8.70
CA LEU A 167 18.76 -1.22 -8.43
C LEU A 167 18.52 -1.68 -6.99
N ASP A 168 18.58 -0.78 -6.01
CA ASP A 168 18.28 -1.10 -4.61
C ASP A 168 16.79 -1.47 -4.42
N ASN A 169 15.87 -0.79 -5.12
CA ASN A 169 14.45 -1.18 -5.18
C ASN A 169 14.24 -2.54 -5.90
N LEU A 170 15.07 -2.88 -6.88
CA LEU A 170 15.06 -4.21 -7.52
C LEU A 170 15.68 -5.28 -6.60
N GLN A 171 16.69 -4.93 -5.80
CA GLN A 171 17.34 -5.83 -4.83
C GLN A 171 16.43 -6.11 -3.64
N PHE A 172 15.65 -5.13 -3.19
CA PHE A 172 14.52 -5.34 -2.28
C PHE A 172 13.33 -5.90 -3.05
N ASN A 173 13.43 -7.16 -3.48
CA ASN A 173 12.31 -7.89 -4.08
C ASN A 173 11.25 -8.22 -3.01
N LEU A 174 10.53 -7.17 -2.56
CA LEU A 174 9.43 -7.24 -1.60
C LEU A 174 8.39 -8.26 -2.05
N MET A 175 8.19 -8.38 -3.36
CA MET A 175 7.29 -9.35 -3.97
C MET A 175 7.76 -10.79 -3.75
N GLY A 176 8.99 -11.12 -4.12
CA GLY A 176 9.57 -12.46 -3.91
C GLY A 176 9.59 -12.85 -2.43
N PHE A 177 9.88 -11.90 -1.54
CA PHE A 177 9.80 -12.11 -0.10
C PHE A 177 8.37 -12.42 0.37
N GLN A 178 7.38 -11.60 -0.03
CA GLN A 178 5.97 -11.81 0.31
C GLN A 178 5.45 -13.16 -0.20
N ILE A 179 5.74 -13.49 -1.46
CA ILE A 179 5.38 -14.77 -2.10
C ILE A 179 5.97 -15.94 -1.29
N SER A 180 7.24 -15.86 -0.92
CA SER A 180 7.93 -16.93 -0.18
C SER A 180 7.29 -17.17 1.20
N VAL A 181 6.99 -16.09 1.93
CA VAL A 181 6.37 -16.16 3.26
C VAL A 181 4.95 -16.74 3.16
N GLU A 182 4.13 -16.25 2.23
CA GLU A 182 2.75 -16.69 2.08
C GLU A 182 2.63 -18.12 1.56
N LEU A 183 3.48 -18.53 0.61
CA LEU A 183 3.58 -19.93 0.21
C LEU A 183 4.04 -20.82 1.36
N GLY A 184 4.98 -20.36 2.19
CA GLY A 184 5.39 -21.07 3.40
C GLY A 184 4.20 -21.33 4.34
N PHE A 185 3.37 -20.32 4.59
CA PHE A 185 2.13 -20.47 5.35
C PHE A 185 1.13 -21.41 4.68
N GLY A 186 0.89 -21.26 3.37
CA GLY A 186 0.01 -22.14 2.61
C GLY A 186 0.43 -23.61 2.72
N MET A 187 1.72 -23.89 2.55
CA MET A 187 2.26 -25.25 2.65
C MET A 187 2.24 -25.81 4.08
N ALA A 188 2.33 -24.97 5.11
CA ALA A 188 2.12 -25.40 6.50
C ALA A 188 0.69 -25.89 6.75
N PHE A 189 -0.33 -25.26 6.14
CA PHE A 189 -1.71 -25.75 6.18
C PHE A 189 -1.87 -27.07 5.42
N VAL A 190 -1.25 -27.20 4.25
CA VAL A 190 -1.22 -28.46 3.48
C VAL A 190 -0.67 -29.60 4.34
N ALA A 191 0.47 -29.38 5.02
CA ALA A 191 1.06 -30.35 5.92
C ALA A 191 0.12 -30.73 7.07
N SER A 192 -0.60 -29.75 7.61
CA SER A 192 -1.58 -29.94 8.68
C SER A 192 -2.79 -30.78 8.22
N PHE A 193 -3.21 -30.73 6.96
CA PHE A 193 -4.32 -31.57 6.48
C PHE A 193 -3.98 -33.06 6.42
N TYR A 194 -2.72 -33.43 6.15
CA TYR A 194 -2.33 -34.85 6.11
C TYR A 194 -2.56 -35.57 7.45
N ILE A 195 -2.42 -34.87 8.59
CA ILE A 195 -2.58 -35.49 9.91
C ILE A 195 -4.03 -35.96 10.16
N LEU A 196 -5.02 -35.31 9.54
CA LEU A 196 -6.45 -35.58 9.78
C LEU A 196 -6.84 -37.03 9.45
N PHE A 197 -6.23 -37.60 8.40
CA PHE A 197 -6.44 -39.01 8.06
C PHE A 197 -6.02 -39.93 9.21
N TYR A 198 -4.83 -39.69 9.79
CA TYR A 198 -4.31 -40.51 10.89
C TYR A 198 -5.08 -40.31 12.19
N ILE A 199 -5.58 -39.09 12.45
CA ILE A 199 -6.47 -38.82 13.58
C ILE A 199 -7.75 -39.64 13.45
N ARG A 200 -8.39 -39.65 12.26
CA ARG A 200 -9.59 -40.45 12.00
C ARG A 200 -9.33 -41.95 12.17
N GLU A 201 -8.20 -42.46 11.69
CA GLU A 201 -7.79 -43.86 11.88
C GLU A 201 -7.56 -44.22 13.37
N ARG A 202 -7.08 -43.27 14.18
CA ARG A 202 -6.88 -43.45 15.63
C ARG A 202 -8.20 -43.42 16.39
N VAL A 203 -9.06 -42.46 16.10
CA VAL A 203 -10.38 -42.29 16.76
C VAL A 203 -11.30 -43.47 16.45
N SER A 204 -11.34 -43.92 15.18
CA SER A 204 -12.13 -45.09 14.76
C SER A 204 -11.52 -46.44 15.17
N LYS A 205 -10.35 -46.45 15.84
CA LYS A 205 -9.56 -47.64 16.18
C LYS A 205 -9.14 -48.50 14.97
N ALA A 206 -9.36 -48.04 13.74
CA ALA A 206 -9.03 -48.77 12.52
C ALA A 206 -7.50 -49.01 12.39
N LYS A 207 -6.66 -48.07 12.83
CA LYS A 207 -5.20 -48.29 12.91
C LYS A 207 -4.83 -49.43 13.84
N HIS A 208 -5.47 -49.51 15.01
CA HIS A 208 -5.20 -50.57 15.99
C HIS A 208 -5.60 -51.93 15.43
N LEU A 209 -6.80 -52.02 14.85
CA LEU A 209 -7.30 -53.24 14.22
C LEU A 209 -6.35 -53.73 13.11
N GLN A 210 -5.85 -52.82 12.26
CA GLN A 210 -4.88 -53.18 11.21
C GLN A 210 -3.59 -53.79 11.76
N PHE A 211 -3.06 -53.26 12.86
CA PHE A 211 -1.86 -53.80 13.49
C PHE A 211 -2.10 -55.14 14.17
N VAL A 212 -3.25 -55.30 14.85
CA VAL A 212 -3.65 -56.59 15.44
C VAL A 212 -3.88 -57.65 14.36
N SER A 213 -4.37 -57.26 13.18
CA SER A 213 -4.52 -58.13 12.01
C SER A 213 -3.19 -58.44 11.29
N GLY A 214 -2.04 -58.05 11.83
CA GLY A 214 -0.72 -58.42 11.30
C GLY A 214 -0.14 -57.48 10.23
N VAL A 215 -0.69 -56.29 10.03
CA VAL A 215 -0.08 -55.30 9.12
C VAL A 215 1.23 -54.79 9.71
N ASN A 216 2.32 -54.91 8.96
CA ASN A 216 3.63 -54.38 9.33
C ASN A 216 3.59 -52.83 9.43
N VAL A 217 4.18 -52.29 10.50
CA VAL A 217 4.28 -50.85 10.78
C VAL A 217 4.97 -50.07 9.65
N VAL A 218 6.03 -50.64 9.06
CA VAL A 218 6.77 -50.01 7.95
C VAL A 218 5.87 -49.89 6.71
N VAL A 219 5.12 -50.95 6.40
CA VAL A 219 4.18 -50.94 5.26
C VAL A 219 3.08 -49.90 5.49
N PHE A 220 2.56 -49.79 6.72
CA PHE A 220 1.56 -48.78 7.06
C PHE A 220 2.09 -47.37 6.80
N TRP A 221 3.25 -47.01 7.34
CA TRP A 221 3.79 -45.65 7.18
C TRP A 221 4.29 -45.37 5.77
N GLY A 222 5.04 -46.29 5.15
CA GLY A 222 5.57 -46.10 3.81
C GLY A 222 4.48 -45.93 2.76
N THR A 223 3.44 -46.76 2.85
CA THR A 223 2.26 -46.63 2.00
C THR A 223 1.54 -45.29 2.20
N SER A 224 1.43 -44.85 3.47
CA SER A 224 0.77 -43.60 3.78
C SER A 224 1.56 -42.40 3.26
N PHE A 225 2.88 -42.41 3.43
CA PHE A 225 3.80 -41.39 2.93
C PHE A 225 3.74 -41.28 1.40
N LEU A 226 3.76 -42.40 0.67
CA LEU A 226 3.66 -42.39 -0.79
C LEU A 226 2.36 -41.74 -1.27
N CYS A 227 1.22 -42.03 -0.64
CA CYS A 227 -0.04 -41.38 -0.98
C CYS A 227 -0.02 -39.87 -0.69
N ASP A 228 0.55 -39.45 0.44
CA ASP A 228 0.66 -38.02 0.79
C ASP A 228 1.63 -37.29 -0.15
N MET A 229 2.67 -37.98 -0.64
CA MET A 229 3.61 -37.43 -1.61
C MET A 229 2.97 -37.19 -2.98
N VAL A 230 2.08 -38.09 -3.44
CA VAL A 230 1.34 -37.89 -4.69
C VAL A 230 0.43 -36.67 -4.60
N THR A 231 -0.31 -36.50 -3.51
CA THR A 231 -1.18 -35.32 -3.35
C THR A 231 -0.37 -34.05 -3.14
N TYR A 232 0.78 -34.11 -2.47
CA TYR A 232 1.73 -33.00 -2.38
C TYR A 232 2.21 -32.54 -3.77
N LEU A 233 2.61 -33.49 -4.63
CA LEU A 233 3.04 -33.18 -6.00
C LEU A 233 1.92 -32.53 -6.81
N LEU A 234 0.66 -32.98 -6.64
CA LEU A 234 -0.48 -32.33 -7.29
C LEU A 234 -0.67 -30.88 -6.82
N THR A 235 -0.52 -30.59 -5.53
CA THR A 235 -0.54 -29.22 -5.00
C THR A 235 0.61 -28.37 -5.57
N MET A 236 1.82 -28.92 -5.66
CA MET A 236 2.97 -28.22 -6.26
C MET A 236 2.75 -27.90 -7.74
N ILE A 237 2.23 -28.85 -8.52
CA ILE A 237 1.88 -28.63 -9.93
C ILE A 237 0.84 -27.51 -10.06
N ALA A 238 -0.18 -27.48 -9.20
CA ALA A 238 -1.18 -26.41 -9.22
C ALA A 238 -0.58 -25.03 -8.90
N ILE A 239 0.37 -24.95 -7.96
CA ILE A 239 1.12 -23.72 -7.65
C ILE A 239 1.94 -23.27 -8.87
N LEU A 240 2.67 -24.18 -9.51
CA LEU A 240 3.47 -23.87 -10.72
C LEU A 240 2.61 -23.39 -11.88
N ILE A 241 1.46 -24.06 -12.13
CA ILE A 241 0.49 -23.62 -13.15
C ILE A 241 -0.02 -22.21 -12.83
N THR A 242 -0.25 -21.90 -11.55
CA THR A 242 -0.71 -20.58 -11.13
C THR A 242 0.35 -19.51 -11.40
N PHE A 243 1.61 -19.76 -11.07
CA PHE A 243 2.71 -18.86 -11.44
C PHE A 243 2.80 -18.64 -12.95
N ALA A 244 2.78 -19.72 -13.72
CA ALA A 244 2.80 -19.67 -15.18
C ALA A 244 1.58 -18.92 -15.75
N ALA A 245 0.40 -19.02 -15.12
CA ALA A 245 -0.79 -18.29 -15.55
C ALA A 245 -0.71 -16.78 -15.20
N LEU A 246 -0.07 -16.43 -14.09
CA LEU A 246 0.07 -15.05 -13.64
C LEU A 246 1.12 -14.27 -14.45
N GLN A 247 2.13 -14.92 -15.02
CA GLN A 247 3.13 -14.28 -15.89
C GLN A 247 3.83 -13.10 -15.17
N GLU A 248 4.43 -13.36 -14.01
CA GLU A 248 5.23 -12.38 -13.25
C GLU A 248 6.71 -12.42 -13.65
N ASP A 249 7.36 -11.26 -13.74
CA ASP A 249 8.79 -11.18 -14.08
C ASP A 249 9.62 -12.00 -13.08
N GLY A 250 10.44 -12.93 -13.59
CA GLY A 250 11.19 -13.90 -12.78
C GLY A 250 10.46 -15.21 -12.48
N TYR A 251 9.23 -15.39 -12.97
CA TYR A 251 8.44 -16.63 -12.88
C TYR A 251 7.66 -16.94 -14.19
N LYS A 252 8.06 -16.34 -15.33
CA LYS A 252 7.36 -16.46 -16.62
C LYS A 252 7.81 -17.67 -17.42
N THR A 253 9.11 -17.95 -17.41
CA THR A 253 9.71 -18.98 -18.26
C THR A 253 10.01 -20.26 -17.48
N PRO A 254 10.04 -21.44 -18.15
CA PRO A 254 10.43 -22.68 -17.49
C PRO A 254 11.81 -22.60 -16.83
N ASP A 255 12.74 -21.88 -17.45
CA ASP A 255 14.10 -21.67 -16.93
C ASP A 255 14.11 -20.81 -15.65
N GLU A 256 13.11 -19.95 -15.47
CA GLU A 256 12.91 -19.13 -14.26
C GLU A 256 12.17 -19.87 -13.14
N LEU A 257 11.30 -20.83 -13.50
CA LEU A 257 10.55 -21.65 -12.55
C LEU A 257 11.39 -22.79 -11.93
N GLY A 258 12.53 -23.13 -12.55
CA GLY A 258 13.49 -24.14 -12.09
C GLY A 258 13.51 -25.41 -12.94
#